data_AF-A0A8R1DLY1-F1
#
_entry.id   AF-A0A8R1DLY1-F1
#
_cell.length_a   1.000
_cell.length_b   1.000
_cell.length_c   1.000
_cell.angle_alpha   90.00
_cell.angle_beta   90.00
_cell.angle_gamma   90.00
#
_symmetry.space_group_name_H-M   'P 1'
#
loop_
_entity.id
_entity.type
_entity.pdbx_description
1 polymer ?
#
loop_
_entity_poly.entity_id
_entity_poly.type
_entity_poly.pdbx_seq_one_letter_code
_entity_poly.pdbx_strand_id
1 'polypeptide(L)'
;MEKEIQFWEANRIVTLEEGGHQMFVYKADTNCPRPENFLSDFNLGIKKPNPSQVWKSISSACESGWDFTDLSSIHTDQIIPVDLNVIIATNYWIIANLSASLNRESDTSYYQEKHTKLLEAINKVLWDEEHGAWFDFDILANKKNFNFYPSNVYPLMIPGFNHYKYSDRVANYVQKSGVLQFTGGIPSSLPATSSQQWDFPNVWAPNQHFVIQSFLASNNSFLEQEAVKQAEKFIESVYNGLYQSEPGKEAGIWEKYDARSSSGAPGAGGEYVVQEGFGWTNGAVLDLIWTFNSKLKSTRHLELGLTREQHAGLVYTAAGFCAIVALVTLLKGIWKKRQCIESNDDAEAAQSLLATENEEEDDL
;
A
#
# COMPACT_ATOMS: atom_id res chain seq x y z
N MET A 1 0.62 -13.15 -13.43
CA MET A 1 1.87 -13.42 -12.70
C MET A 1 2.90 -14.15 -13.56
N GLU A 2 2.80 -15.46 -13.82
CA GLU A 2 3.84 -16.18 -14.60
C GLU A 2 4.08 -15.60 -16.00
N LYS A 3 3.01 -15.32 -16.77
CA LYS A 3 3.10 -14.68 -18.09
C LYS A 3 3.78 -13.30 -18.05
N GLU A 4 3.55 -12.54 -17.00
CA GLU A 4 4.12 -11.21 -16.82
C GLU A 4 5.61 -11.30 -16.45
N ILE A 5 5.96 -12.20 -15.54
CA ILE A 5 7.36 -12.48 -15.20
C ILE A 5 8.15 -12.94 -16.42
N GLN A 6 7.58 -13.80 -17.28
CA GLN A 6 8.21 -14.18 -18.54
C GLN A 6 8.47 -12.98 -19.46
N PHE A 7 7.57 -11.99 -19.48
CA PHE A 7 7.81 -10.75 -20.20
C PHE A 7 9.00 -9.96 -19.62
N TRP A 8 9.05 -9.77 -18.31
CA TRP A 8 10.17 -9.08 -17.65
C TRP A 8 11.49 -9.80 -17.91
N GLU A 9 11.52 -11.12 -17.76
CA GLU A 9 12.73 -11.92 -17.97
C GLU A 9 13.25 -11.86 -19.41
N ALA A 10 12.34 -11.92 -20.39
CA ALA A 10 12.71 -11.91 -21.79
C ALA A 10 13.18 -10.52 -22.27
N ASN A 11 12.66 -9.43 -21.69
CA ASN A 11 12.79 -8.10 -22.28
C ASN A 11 13.47 -7.05 -21.40
N ARG A 12 13.66 -7.32 -20.10
CA ARG A 12 14.08 -6.31 -19.11
C ARG A 12 15.26 -6.75 -18.23
N ILE A 13 15.89 -7.89 -18.53
CA ILE A 13 17.11 -8.33 -17.84
C ILE A 13 18.36 -7.72 -18.45
N VAL A 14 19.30 -7.33 -17.60
CA VAL A 14 20.70 -7.05 -17.92
C VAL A 14 21.60 -7.98 -17.10
N THR A 15 22.77 -8.31 -17.65
CA THR A 15 23.80 -9.09 -16.93
C THR A 15 24.99 -8.17 -16.67
N LEU A 16 25.35 -8.00 -15.40
CA LEU A 16 26.53 -7.22 -15.02
C LEU A 16 27.80 -8.04 -15.23
N GLU A 17 28.82 -7.41 -15.81
CA GLU A 17 30.11 -8.06 -16.11
C GLU A 17 30.82 -8.53 -14.84
N GLU A 18 30.75 -7.73 -13.76
CA GLU A 18 31.25 -8.10 -12.45
C GLU A 18 30.28 -9.05 -11.72
N GLY A 19 30.69 -10.31 -11.57
CA GLY A 19 29.93 -11.32 -10.83
C GLY A 19 28.81 -12.02 -11.60
N GLY A 20 28.51 -11.60 -12.83
CA GLY A 20 27.52 -12.26 -13.69
C GLY A 20 26.08 -12.16 -13.15
N HIS A 21 25.81 -11.18 -12.29
CA HIS A 21 24.50 -10.99 -11.69
C HIS A 21 23.48 -10.50 -12.73
N GLN A 22 22.33 -11.17 -12.77
CA GLN A 22 21.20 -10.76 -13.60
C GLN A 22 20.24 -9.88 -12.81
N MET A 23 19.92 -8.70 -13.34
CA MET A 23 19.04 -7.72 -12.70
C MET A 23 18.10 -7.10 -13.71
N PHE A 24 17.05 -6.46 -13.23
CA PHE A 24 16.00 -5.87 -14.06
C PHE A 24 16.20 -4.36 -14.22
N VAL A 25 15.86 -3.85 -15.40
CA VAL A 25 15.87 -2.42 -15.76
C VAL A 25 14.57 -2.04 -16.46
N TYR A 26 14.09 -0.81 -16.29
CA TYR A 26 12.98 -0.29 -17.10
C TYR A 26 13.50 0.06 -18.50
N LYS A 27 12.99 -0.59 -19.54
CA LYS A 27 13.54 -0.50 -20.90
C LYS A 27 12.43 -0.59 -21.92
N ALA A 28 11.65 0.47 -22.03
CA ALA A 28 10.55 0.57 -22.98
C ALA A 28 11.03 0.26 -24.41
N ASP A 29 10.22 -0.50 -25.16
CA ASP A 29 10.52 -0.90 -26.54
C ASP A 29 10.02 0.16 -27.53
N THR A 30 10.52 1.39 -27.36
CA THR A 30 10.25 2.54 -28.22
C THR A 30 11.43 3.48 -28.17
N ASN A 31 11.63 4.23 -29.25
CA ASN A 31 12.65 5.26 -29.39
C ASN A 31 12.10 6.50 -30.09
N CYS A 32 10.79 6.74 -29.95
CA CYS A 32 10.06 7.86 -30.53
C CYS A 32 9.37 8.67 -29.41
N PRO A 33 9.05 9.96 -29.65
CA PRO A 33 8.25 10.74 -28.71
C PRO A 33 6.93 10.04 -28.38
N ARG A 34 6.51 10.09 -27.12
CA ARG A 34 5.26 9.47 -26.68
C ARG A 34 4.05 10.15 -27.33
N PRO A 35 3.04 9.42 -27.85
CA PRO A 35 1.88 10.03 -28.50
C PRO A 35 1.09 11.00 -27.59
N GLU A 36 0.95 10.66 -26.30
CA GLU A 36 0.20 11.43 -25.31
C GLU A 36 0.90 12.73 -24.87
N ASN A 37 2.21 12.86 -25.10
CA ASN A 37 2.95 14.09 -24.85
C ASN A 37 4.01 14.42 -25.92
N PHE A 38 3.62 14.26 -27.18
CA PHE A 38 4.53 14.26 -28.33
C PHE A 38 5.40 15.51 -28.43
N LEU A 39 4.81 16.70 -28.29
CA LEU A 39 5.52 17.96 -28.51
C LEU A 39 6.59 18.22 -27.43
N SER A 40 6.31 17.88 -26.18
CA SER A 40 7.27 18.01 -25.07
C SER A 40 8.47 17.10 -25.31
N ASP A 41 8.21 15.81 -25.52
CA ASP A 41 9.22 14.78 -25.77
C ASP A 41 10.07 15.09 -27.00
N PHE A 42 9.42 15.46 -28.12
CA PHE A 42 10.11 15.82 -29.36
C PHE A 42 11.11 16.97 -29.12
N ASN A 43 10.68 18.01 -28.42
CA ASN A 43 11.51 19.17 -28.11
C ASN A 43 12.65 18.85 -27.13
N LEU A 44 12.47 17.90 -26.21
CA LEU A 44 13.53 17.44 -25.32
C LEU A 44 14.59 16.63 -26.08
N GLY A 45 14.16 15.68 -26.91
CA GLY A 45 15.06 14.81 -27.66
C GLY A 45 15.85 15.54 -28.74
N ILE A 46 15.21 16.40 -29.55
CA ILE A 46 15.86 17.05 -30.70
C ILE A 46 17.00 18.00 -30.33
N LYS A 47 17.07 18.43 -29.05
CA LYS A 47 18.14 19.28 -28.51
C LYS A 47 19.40 18.50 -28.13
N LYS A 48 19.36 17.17 -28.18
CA LYS A 48 20.45 16.28 -27.74
C LYS A 48 21.08 15.58 -28.95
N PRO A 49 22.37 15.19 -28.88
CA PRO A 49 23.05 14.53 -30.00
C PRO A 49 22.43 13.20 -30.44
N ASN A 50 21.76 12.50 -29.53
CA ASN A 50 21.08 11.23 -29.80
C ASN A 50 19.61 11.30 -29.34
N PRO A 51 18.71 11.90 -30.13
CA PRO A 51 17.30 12.07 -29.76
C PRO A 51 16.58 10.76 -29.47
N SER A 52 16.85 9.71 -30.26
CA SER A 52 16.24 8.39 -30.10
C SER A 52 16.54 7.75 -28.75
N GLN A 53 17.77 7.90 -28.25
CA GLN A 53 18.11 7.42 -26.92
C GLN A 53 17.34 8.19 -25.83
N VAL A 54 17.22 9.51 -25.96
CA VAL A 54 16.47 10.34 -25.00
C VAL A 54 15.00 9.93 -24.97
N TRP A 55 14.36 9.75 -26.13
CA TRP A 55 12.95 9.32 -26.21
C TRP A 55 12.72 7.93 -25.61
N LYS A 56 13.69 7.02 -25.78
CA LYS A 56 13.67 5.72 -25.11
C LYS A 56 13.75 5.87 -23.59
N SER A 57 14.70 6.66 -23.09
CA SER A 57 14.86 6.88 -21.65
C SER A 57 13.64 7.57 -21.03
N ILE A 58 13.00 8.50 -21.74
CA ILE A 58 11.72 9.11 -21.37
C ILE A 58 10.63 8.03 -21.23
N SER A 59 10.48 7.18 -22.24
CA SER A 59 9.48 6.12 -22.22
C SER A 59 9.75 5.09 -21.12
N SER A 60 11.02 4.80 -20.84
CA SER A 60 11.43 3.97 -19.70
C SER A 60 11.11 4.60 -18.34
N ALA A 61 11.24 5.92 -18.19
CA ALA A 61 10.81 6.61 -16.97
C ALA A 61 9.27 6.55 -16.78
N CYS A 62 8.52 6.51 -17.87
CA CYS A 62 7.08 6.26 -17.79
C CYS A 62 6.77 4.81 -17.41
N GLU A 63 7.54 3.85 -17.95
CA GLU A 63 7.44 2.42 -17.55
C GLU A 63 7.75 2.23 -16.06
N SER A 64 8.64 3.05 -15.48
CA SER A 64 8.94 3.00 -14.05
C SER A 64 7.82 3.58 -13.16
N GLY A 65 6.94 4.40 -13.72
CA GLY A 65 5.96 5.18 -12.99
C GLY A 65 6.53 6.42 -12.30
N TRP A 66 7.82 6.76 -12.50
CA TRP A 66 8.48 7.95 -11.96
C TRP A 66 8.72 8.99 -13.05
N ASP A 67 7.67 9.36 -13.79
CA ASP A 67 7.69 10.37 -14.87
C ASP A 67 7.32 11.77 -14.35
N PHE A 68 8.23 12.68 -14.06
CA PHE A 68 9.67 12.51 -14.10
C PHE A 68 10.29 12.85 -12.74
N THR A 69 11.49 12.31 -12.53
CA THR A 69 12.55 12.91 -11.72
C THR A 69 13.51 13.66 -12.66
N ASP A 70 14.46 14.44 -12.14
CA ASP A 70 15.37 15.30 -12.93
C ASP A 70 15.68 14.83 -14.38
N LEU A 71 15.17 15.59 -15.35
CA LEU A 71 15.30 15.32 -16.79
C LEU A 71 16.66 15.72 -17.38
N SER A 72 17.51 16.44 -16.65
CA SER A 72 18.74 17.06 -17.17
C SER A 72 19.67 16.06 -17.85
N SER A 73 19.71 14.85 -17.29
CA SER A 73 20.60 13.75 -17.65
C SER A 73 19.86 12.44 -17.86
N ILE A 74 18.57 12.45 -18.21
CA ILE A 74 17.74 11.22 -18.30
C ILE A 74 18.40 10.08 -19.11
N HIS A 75 18.56 8.93 -18.47
CA HIS A 75 19.05 7.68 -19.08
C HIS A 75 18.47 6.45 -18.34
N THR A 76 17.17 6.48 -18.03
CA THR A 76 16.49 5.49 -17.18
C THR A 76 16.68 4.05 -17.65
N ASP A 77 16.80 3.80 -18.96
CA ASP A 77 17.05 2.48 -19.53
C ASP A 77 18.45 1.90 -19.28
N GLN A 78 19.30 2.67 -18.60
CA GLN A 78 20.66 2.30 -18.19
C GLN A 78 20.83 2.33 -16.66
N ILE A 79 19.73 2.45 -15.91
CA ILE A 79 19.70 2.36 -14.46
C ILE A 79 19.16 0.99 -14.06
N ILE A 80 19.83 0.34 -13.12
CA ILE A 80 19.30 -0.81 -12.36
C ILE A 80 18.63 -0.23 -11.12
N PRO A 81 17.29 -0.14 -11.08
CA PRO A 81 16.61 0.55 -9.99
C PRO A 81 16.27 -0.43 -8.88
N VAL A 82 16.33 0.05 -7.64
CA VAL A 82 16.03 -0.73 -6.43
C VAL A 82 14.59 -1.20 -6.44
N ASP A 83 13.66 -0.32 -6.79
CA ASP A 83 12.22 -0.58 -6.74
C ASP A 83 11.80 -1.77 -7.62
N LEU A 84 12.18 -1.81 -8.89
CA LEU A 84 11.83 -2.89 -9.83
C LEU A 84 12.37 -4.22 -9.35
N ASN A 85 13.62 -4.24 -8.90
CA ASN A 85 14.25 -5.49 -8.46
C ASN A 85 13.60 -6.01 -7.17
N VAL A 86 13.16 -5.13 -6.26
CA VAL A 86 12.33 -5.48 -5.09
C VAL A 86 10.98 -6.06 -5.51
N ILE A 87 10.30 -5.43 -6.46
CA ILE A 87 8.99 -5.88 -6.97
C ILE A 87 9.11 -7.26 -7.61
N ILE A 88 10.11 -7.47 -8.48
CA ILE A 88 10.32 -8.75 -9.16
C ILE A 88 10.71 -9.84 -8.15
N ALA A 89 11.58 -9.55 -7.18
CA ALA A 89 11.91 -10.50 -6.11
C ALA A 89 10.65 -10.92 -5.34
N THR A 90 9.84 -9.96 -4.94
CA THR A 90 8.57 -10.21 -4.24
C THR A 90 7.61 -11.04 -5.12
N ASN A 91 7.53 -10.75 -6.42
CA ASN A 91 6.72 -11.53 -7.35
C ASN A 91 7.19 -12.99 -7.47
N TYR A 92 8.49 -13.25 -7.52
CA TYR A 92 9.01 -14.63 -7.48
C TYR A 92 8.60 -15.35 -6.20
N TRP A 93 8.68 -14.67 -5.05
CA TRP A 93 8.24 -15.25 -3.77
C TRP A 93 6.75 -15.60 -3.79
N ILE A 94 5.90 -14.68 -4.26
CA ILE A 94 4.46 -14.90 -4.35
C ILE A 94 4.15 -16.08 -5.28
N ILE A 95 4.76 -16.13 -6.47
CA ILE A 95 4.53 -17.22 -7.42
C ILE A 95 4.98 -18.56 -6.83
N ALA A 96 6.12 -18.60 -6.14
CA ALA A 96 6.57 -19.82 -5.47
C ALA A 96 5.54 -20.31 -4.44
N ASN A 97 5.00 -19.43 -3.60
CA ASN A 97 4.01 -19.81 -2.60
C ASN A 97 2.65 -20.21 -3.18
N LEU A 98 2.21 -19.53 -4.25
CA LEU A 98 1.01 -19.93 -4.98
C LEU A 98 1.20 -21.30 -5.63
N SER A 99 2.36 -21.55 -6.23
CA SER A 99 2.71 -22.86 -6.79
C SER A 99 2.72 -23.95 -5.73
N ALA A 100 3.28 -23.69 -4.55
CA ALA A 100 3.27 -24.62 -3.42
C ALA A 100 1.84 -24.94 -2.98
N SER A 101 0.99 -23.91 -2.87
CA SER A 101 -0.44 -24.05 -2.50
C SER A 101 -1.24 -24.86 -3.54
N LEU A 102 -0.76 -24.91 -4.78
CA LEU A 102 -1.34 -25.68 -5.89
C LEU A 102 -0.65 -27.04 -6.10
N ASN A 103 0.27 -27.45 -5.21
CA ASN A 103 1.07 -28.69 -5.31
C ASN A 103 1.92 -28.78 -6.59
N ARG A 104 2.43 -27.65 -7.09
CA ARG A 104 3.36 -27.58 -8.23
C ARG A 104 4.80 -27.46 -7.71
N GLU A 105 5.38 -28.58 -7.27
CA GLU A 105 6.69 -28.60 -6.60
C GLU A 105 7.85 -28.13 -7.51
N SER A 106 7.81 -28.45 -8.80
CA SER A 106 8.81 -27.99 -9.77
C SER A 106 8.83 -26.46 -9.87
N ASP A 107 7.65 -25.85 -10.03
CA ASP A 107 7.49 -24.41 -10.17
C ASP A 107 7.86 -23.71 -8.86
N THR A 108 7.50 -24.30 -7.73
CA THR A 108 7.87 -23.81 -6.39
C THR A 108 9.38 -23.69 -6.26
N SER A 109 10.10 -24.78 -6.54
CA SER A 109 11.57 -24.82 -6.44
C SER A 109 12.22 -23.84 -7.42
N TYR A 110 11.70 -23.79 -8.65
CA TYR A 110 12.19 -22.90 -9.70
C TYR A 110 12.09 -21.41 -9.31
N TYR A 111 10.94 -20.97 -8.80
CA TYR A 111 10.75 -19.58 -8.41
C TYR A 111 11.44 -19.22 -7.08
N GLN A 112 11.61 -20.18 -6.15
CA GLN A 112 12.42 -19.99 -4.95
C GLN A 112 13.90 -19.77 -5.29
N GLU A 113 14.43 -20.51 -6.27
CA GLU A 113 15.81 -20.32 -6.73
C GLU A 113 15.99 -18.94 -7.37
N LYS A 114 15.05 -18.53 -8.24
CA LYS A 114 15.06 -17.19 -8.86
C LYS A 114 14.98 -16.06 -7.83
N HIS A 115 14.09 -16.19 -6.86
CA HIS A 115 14.00 -15.27 -5.73
C HIS A 115 15.36 -15.14 -5.03
N THR A 116 15.95 -16.26 -4.62
CA THR A 116 17.22 -16.28 -3.86
C THR A 116 18.35 -15.64 -4.64
N LYS A 117 18.51 -15.97 -5.93
CA LYS A 117 19.51 -15.37 -6.82
C LYS A 117 19.34 -13.86 -6.96
N LEU A 118 18.09 -13.38 -7.08
CA LEU A 118 17.83 -11.95 -7.19
C LEU A 118 18.08 -11.22 -5.86
N LEU A 119 17.79 -11.82 -4.71
CA LEU A 119 18.16 -11.24 -3.41
C LEU A 119 19.67 -11.07 -3.25
N GLU A 120 20.43 -12.07 -3.69
CA GLU A 120 21.89 -11.99 -3.70
C GLU A 120 22.37 -10.84 -4.59
N ALA A 121 21.82 -10.72 -5.80
CA ALA A 121 22.14 -9.63 -6.72
C ALA A 121 21.79 -8.25 -6.14
N ILE A 122 20.60 -8.07 -5.57
CA ILE A 122 20.18 -6.83 -4.89
C ILE A 122 21.20 -6.44 -3.80
N ASN A 123 21.63 -7.41 -2.98
CA ASN A 123 22.58 -7.16 -1.90
C ASN A 123 24.02 -6.95 -2.38
N LYS A 124 24.40 -7.48 -3.53
CA LYS A 124 25.76 -7.31 -4.06
C LYS A 124 25.91 -6.00 -4.83
N VAL A 125 24.90 -5.65 -5.60
CA VAL A 125 24.96 -4.54 -6.56
C VAL A 125 24.43 -3.25 -5.94
N LEU A 126 23.29 -3.30 -5.25
CA LEU A 126 22.56 -2.10 -4.85
C LEU A 126 22.85 -1.67 -3.41
N TRP A 127 23.20 -2.61 -2.52
CA TRP A 127 23.58 -2.28 -1.13
C TRP A 127 24.88 -1.48 -1.08
N ASP A 128 24.90 -0.46 -0.23
CA ASP A 128 26.10 0.27 0.12
C ASP A 128 26.38 0.19 1.63
N GLU A 129 27.53 -0.35 1.98
CA GLU A 129 27.92 -0.63 3.37
C GLU A 129 28.19 0.65 4.17
N GLU A 130 28.74 1.68 3.52
CA GLU A 130 29.10 2.94 4.17
C GLU A 130 27.86 3.79 4.44
N HIS A 131 26.98 3.90 3.45
CA HIS A 131 25.75 4.69 3.58
C HIS A 131 24.64 3.95 4.33
N GLY A 132 24.64 2.61 4.30
CA GLY A 132 23.70 1.80 5.06
C GLY A 132 22.31 1.67 4.43
N ALA A 133 22.21 1.73 3.11
CA ALA A 133 20.97 1.58 2.35
C ALA A 133 21.23 0.98 0.96
N TRP A 134 20.16 0.72 0.20
CA TRP A 134 20.26 0.33 -1.20
C TRP A 134 20.10 1.55 -2.10
N PHE A 135 20.79 1.55 -3.23
CA PHE A 135 20.79 2.66 -4.17
C PHE A 135 20.77 2.15 -5.59
N ASP A 136 20.08 2.89 -6.46
CA ASP A 136 20.06 2.63 -7.89
C ASP A 136 21.48 2.65 -8.45
N PHE A 137 21.76 1.74 -9.38
CA PHE A 137 23.06 1.59 -10.00
C PHE A 137 23.03 2.05 -11.46
N ASP A 138 23.83 3.04 -11.79
CA ASP A 138 24.03 3.55 -13.14
C ASP A 138 25.07 2.69 -13.87
N ILE A 139 24.62 1.96 -14.89
CA ILE A 139 25.45 1.04 -15.67
C ILE A 139 26.48 1.81 -16.49
N LEU A 140 26.13 2.97 -17.04
CA LEU A 140 27.03 3.74 -17.91
C LEU A 140 28.14 4.40 -17.10
N ALA A 141 27.79 4.98 -15.95
CA ALA A 141 28.75 5.63 -15.08
C ALA A 141 29.44 4.68 -14.09
N ASN A 142 29.02 3.40 -14.05
CA ASN A 142 29.51 2.37 -13.13
C ASN A 142 29.50 2.84 -11.67
N LYS A 143 28.41 3.46 -11.23
CA LYS A 143 28.30 4.09 -9.90
C LYS A 143 26.87 4.04 -9.35
N LYS A 144 26.76 4.12 -8.03
CA LYS A 144 25.48 4.28 -7.33
C LYS A 144 25.05 5.75 -7.27
N ASN A 145 23.74 5.98 -7.26
CA ASN A 145 23.17 7.29 -6.94
C ASN A 145 22.87 7.39 -5.44
N PHE A 146 23.68 8.15 -4.68
CA PHE A 146 23.54 8.28 -3.23
C PHE A 146 22.50 9.31 -2.77
N ASN A 147 21.75 9.93 -3.69
CA ASN A 147 20.58 10.72 -3.30
C ASN A 147 19.58 9.85 -2.55
N PHE A 148 18.80 10.47 -1.67
CA PHE A 148 17.70 9.78 -1.03
C PHE A 148 16.55 9.62 -2.03
N TYR A 149 16.07 8.39 -2.14
CA TYR A 149 14.76 8.05 -2.68
C TYR A 149 14.07 7.08 -1.71
N PRO A 150 12.73 7.10 -1.58
CA PRO A 150 11.97 6.13 -0.80
C PRO A 150 12.35 4.67 -1.10
N SER A 151 12.67 4.36 -2.36
CA SER A 151 13.08 3.02 -2.81
C SER A 151 14.33 2.48 -2.09
N ASN A 152 15.17 3.37 -1.54
CA ASN A 152 16.42 3.00 -0.87
C ASN A 152 16.23 2.09 0.35
N VAL A 153 15.00 1.99 0.89
CA VAL A 153 14.68 1.12 2.03
C VAL A 153 13.76 -0.04 1.67
N TYR A 154 13.23 -0.08 0.44
CA TYR A 154 12.26 -1.09 -0.01
C TYR A 154 12.75 -2.53 0.16
N PRO A 155 14.05 -2.87 0.01
CA PRO A 155 14.50 -4.24 0.22
C PRO A 155 14.18 -4.84 1.59
N LEU A 156 13.95 -4.03 2.63
CA LEU A 156 13.50 -4.52 3.93
C LEU A 156 12.14 -5.22 3.89
N MET A 157 11.26 -4.88 2.95
CA MET A 157 9.93 -5.49 2.83
C MET A 157 9.95 -6.83 2.08
N ILE A 158 11.07 -7.21 1.46
CA ILE A 158 11.12 -8.44 0.66
C ILE A 158 10.97 -9.67 1.59
N PRO A 159 10.01 -10.56 1.35
CA PRO A 159 9.84 -11.75 2.18
C PRO A 159 11.07 -12.66 2.21
N GLY A 160 11.44 -13.16 3.39
CA GLY A 160 12.59 -14.05 3.56
C GLY A 160 13.96 -13.35 3.44
N PHE A 161 13.99 -12.03 3.29
CA PHE A 161 15.21 -11.24 3.34
C PHE A 161 15.74 -11.19 4.78
N ASN A 162 17.07 -11.24 4.96
CA ASN A 162 17.68 -11.15 6.28
C ASN A 162 17.72 -9.69 6.77
N HIS A 163 16.55 -9.12 7.04
CA HIS A 163 16.39 -7.72 7.45
C HIS A 163 17.23 -7.36 8.68
N TYR A 164 17.38 -8.27 9.65
CA TYR A 164 18.15 -8.06 10.88
C TYR A 164 19.58 -7.56 10.64
N LYS A 165 20.21 -8.00 9.55
CA LYS A 165 21.57 -7.57 9.20
C LYS A 165 21.65 -6.09 8.80
N TYR A 166 20.55 -5.52 8.33
CA TYR A 166 20.53 -4.22 7.65
C TYR A 166 19.75 -3.15 8.41
N SER A 167 18.74 -3.53 9.22
CA SER A 167 17.80 -2.60 9.83
C SER A 167 18.44 -1.48 10.66
N ASP A 168 19.47 -1.78 11.46
CA ASP A 168 20.15 -0.75 12.27
C ASP A 168 20.91 0.27 11.41
N ARG A 169 21.43 -0.16 10.26
CA ARG A 169 22.10 0.75 9.31
C ARG A 169 21.09 1.59 8.55
N VAL A 170 19.97 0.99 8.14
CA VAL A 170 18.87 1.72 7.51
C VAL A 170 18.28 2.74 8.48
N ALA A 171 18.11 2.40 9.76
CA ALA A 171 17.68 3.33 10.80
C ALA A 171 18.60 4.56 10.88
N ASN A 172 19.91 4.34 10.95
CA ASN A 172 20.90 5.42 10.94
C ASN A 172 20.88 6.22 9.64
N TYR A 173 20.75 5.57 8.49
CA TYR A 173 20.66 6.22 7.18
C TYR A 173 19.46 7.17 7.10
N VAL A 174 18.27 6.66 7.42
CA VAL A 174 17.01 7.43 7.39
C VAL A 174 17.10 8.63 8.33
N GLN A 175 17.65 8.46 9.54
CA GLN A 175 17.88 9.57 10.47
C GLN A 175 18.81 10.65 9.89
N LYS A 176 19.96 10.23 9.36
CA LYS A 176 20.99 11.14 8.81
C LYS A 176 20.54 11.86 7.54
N SER A 177 19.70 11.24 6.72
CA SER A 177 19.18 11.82 5.49
C SER A 177 18.29 13.05 5.70
N GLY A 178 17.74 13.22 6.91
CA GLY A 178 16.83 14.32 7.25
C GLY A 178 15.38 14.14 6.77
N VAL A 179 15.06 13.01 6.13
CA VAL A 179 13.74 12.77 5.52
C VAL A 179 12.59 12.70 6.52
N LEU A 180 12.88 12.40 7.79
CA LEU A 180 11.88 12.30 8.85
C LEU A 180 11.43 13.67 9.40
N GLN A 181 12.12 14.76 9.02
CA GLN A 181 11.86 16.11 9.52
C GLN A 181 10.60 16.76 8.91
N PHE A 182 10.13 16.21 7.78
CA PHE A 182 8.98 16.74 7.05
C PHE A 182 7.67 16.38 7.73
N THR A 183 6.73 17.33 7.74
CA THR A 183 5.44 17.21 8.43
C THR A 183 4.36 16.58 7.56
N GLY A 184 4.46 16.74 6.23
CA GLY A 184 3.51 16.18 5.25
C GLY A 184 3.77 14.72 4.85
N GLY A 185 4.82 14.10 5.41
CA GLY A 185 5.28 12.75 5.05
C GLY A 185 6.67 12.75 4.41
N ILE A 186 7.12 11.58 3.96
CA ILE A 186 8.45 11.38 3.36
C ILE A 186 8.44 11.92 1.92
N PRO A 187 9.35 12.85 1.55
CA PRO A 187 9.43 13.37 0.18
C PRO A 187 9.95 12.32 -0.80
N SER A 188 9.67 12.52 -2.08
CA SER A 188 10.04 11.59 -3.16
C SER A 188 11.53 11.57 -3.48
N SER A 189 12.25 12.66 -3.20
CA SER A 189 13.70 12.71 -3.31
C SER A 189 14.30 13.69 -2.31
N LEU A 190 15.58 13.52 -1.97
CA LEU A 190 16.43 14.57 -1.40
C LEU A 190 17.88 14.39 -1.91
N PRO A 191 18.63 15.48 -2.20
CA PRO A 191 18.18 16.88 -2.18
C PRO A 191 17.23 17.21 -3.35
N ALA A 192 16.60 18.39 -3.29
CA ALA A 192 15.80 18.90 -4.40
C ALA A 192 16.70 19.30 -5.59
N THR A 193 16.80 18.44 -6.59
CA THR A 193 17.60 18.68 -7.80
C THR A 193 16.77 19.24 -8.95
N SER A 194 15.44 19.12 -8.88
CA SER A 194 14.51 19.60 -9.91
C SER A 194 13.16 20.00 -9.32
N SER A 195 12.26 20.50 -10.17
CA SER A 195 10.85 20.78 -9.83
C SER A 195 9.89 19.80 -10.53
N GLN A 196 10.38 18.61 -10.89
CA GLN A 196 9.55 17.56 -11.47
C GLN A 196 8.67 16.90 -10.41
N GLN A 197 7.64 16.17 -10.85
CA GLN A 197 6.60 15.72 -9.94
C GLN A 197 7.03 14.62 -8.97
N TRP A 198 8.01 13.81 -9.33
CA TRP A 198 8.58 12.77 -8.46
C TRP A 198 9.83 13.25 -7.69
N ASP A 199 10.04 14.56 -7.58
CA ASP A 199 11.08 15.17 -6.77
C ASP A 199 10.53 15.92 -5.54
N PHE A 200 11.41 16.25 -4.60
CA PHE A 200 11.10 17.18 -3.51
C PHE A 200 10.40 18.45 -4.05
N PRO A 201 9.32 18.94 -3.40
CA PRO A 201 8.80 18.54 -2.09
C PRO A 201 7.66 17.51 -2.15
N ASN A 202 7.43 16.85 -3.27
CA ASN A 202 6.22 16.04 -3.43
C ASN A 202 6.27 14.73 -2.64
N VAL A 203 5.13 14.39 -2.05
CA VAL A 203 4.83 13.16 -1.32
C VAL A 203 3.79 12.37 -2.11
N TRP A 204 4.09 11.11 -2.41
CA TRP A 204 3.19 10.23 -3.14
C TRP A 204 2.76 9.05 -2.27
N ALA A 205 1.48 8.70 -2.34
CA ALA A 205 0.88 7.65 -1.52
C ALA A 205 1.57 6.28 -1.67
N PRO A 206 1.95 5.81 -2.88
CA PRO A 206 2.68 4.55 -3.03
C PRO A 206 4.02 4.57 -2.29
N ASN A 207 4.75 5.69 -2.37
CA ASN A 207 6.04 5.85 -1.69
C ASN A 207 5.88 5.79 -0.18
N GLN A 208 4.85 6.44 0.38
CA GLN A 208 4.57 6.37 1.82
C GLN A 208 4.28 4.92 2.23
N HIS A 209 3.40 4.25 1.48
CA HIS A 209 3.00 2.88 1.77
C HIS A 209 4.20 1.93 1.78
N PHE A 210 5.02 1.93 0.74
CA PHE A 210 6.18 1.03 0.65
C PHE A 210 7.23 1.32 1.71
N VAL A 211 7.52 2.59 2.04
CA VAL A 211 8.46 2.91 3.13
C VAL A 211 7.92 2.42 4.48
N ILE A 212 6.63 2.67 4.77
CA ILE A 212 6.00 2.22 6.02
C ILE A 212 6.04 0.70 6.12
N GLN A 213 5.72 -0.04 5.05
CA GLN A 213 5.81 -1.50 5.04
C GLN A 213 7.26 -1.98 5.25
N SER A 214 8.23 -1.32 4.64
CA SER A 214 9.67 -1.61 4.82
C SER A 214 10.11 -1.41 6.27
N PHE A 215 9.64 -0.34 6.90
CA PHE A 215 9.92 -0.06 8.31
C PHE A 215 9.26 -1.08 9.24
N LEU A 216 8.01 -1.47 8.95
CA LEU A 216 7.31 -2.51 9.70
C LEU A 216 7.97 -3.90 9.57
N ALA A 217 8.56 -4.21 8.43
CA ALA A 217 9.28 -5.47 8.19
C ALA A 217 10.67 -5.50 8.84
N SER A 218 11.21 -4.35 9.26
CA SER A 218 12.60 -4.21 9.70
C SER A 218 12.93 -4.94 11.02
N ASN A 219 11.94 -5.21 11.87
CA ASN A 219 12.15 -5.67 13.25
C ASN A 219 13.13 -4.77 14.05
N ASN A 220 13.19 -3.48 13.73
CA ASN A 220 13.93 -2.46 14.45
C ASN A 220 12.92 -1.50 15.10
N SER A 221 12.99 -1.35 16.42
CA SER A 221 12.01 -0.61 17.19
C SER A 221 11.91 0.87 16.81
N PHE A 222 13.03 1.48 16.41
CA PHE A 222 13.03 2.87 15.91
C PHE A 222 12.28 2.96 14.59
N LEU A 223 12.59 2.10 13.62
CA LEU A 223 11.91 2.09 12.32
C LEU A 223 10.42 1.77 12.47
N GLU A 224 10.04 0.80 13.31
CA GLU A 224 8.63 0.49 13.59
C GLU A 224 7.87 1.67 14.20
N GLN A 225 8.49 2.44 15.10
CA GLN A 225 7.90 3.67 15.63
C GLN A 225 7.80 4.75 14.56
N GLU A 226 8.81 4.89 13.70
CA GLU A 226 8.73 5.81 12.58
C GLU A 226 7.64 5.39 11.59
N ALA A 227 7.41 4.10 11.36
CA ALA A 227 6.31 3.61 10.53
C ALA A 227 4.95 4.14 11.02
N VAL A 228 4.71 4.12 12.33
CA VAL A 228 3.50 4.69 12.95
C VAL A 228 3.42 6.19 12.70
N LYS A 229 4.50 6.93 13.02
CA LYS A 229 4.53 8.39 12.86
C LYS A 229 4.34 8.83 11.41
N GLN A 230 4.97 8.15 10.45
CA GLN A 230 4.83 8.50 9.04
C GLN A 230 3.43 8.16 8.51
N ALA A 231 2.82 7.06 8.98
CA ALA A 231 1.42 6.76 8.68
C ALA A 231 0.48 7.85 9.22
N GLU A 232 0.65 8.26 10.48
CA GLU A 232 -0.14 9.34 11.09
C GLU A 232 -0.01 10.65 10.31
N LYS A 233 1.21 11.08 9.99
CA LYS A 233 1.47 12.30 9.20
C LYS A 233 0.80 12.26 7.83
N PHE A 234 0.90 11.14 7.12
CA PHE A 234 0.31 11.02 5.79
C PHE A 234 -1.22 11.00 5.85
N ILE A 235 -1.80 10.24 6.80
CA ILE A 235 -3.26 10.22 7.04
C ILE A 235 -3.75 11.63 7.42
N GLU A 236 -3.04 12.34 8.30
CA GLU A 236 -3.35 13.71 8.70
C GLU A 236 -3.30 14.67 7.50
N SER A 237 -2.28 14.54 6.63
CA SER A 237 -2.16 15.38 5.44
C SER A 237 -3.35 15.17 4.48
N VAL A 238 -3.74 13.92 4.24
CA VAL A 238 -4.92 13.61 3.41
C VAL A 238 -6.22 14.11 4.08
N TYR A 239 -6.35 13.92 5.39
CA TYR A 239 -7.49 14.42 6.15
C TYR A 239 -7.61 15.94 6.09
N ASN A 240 -6.52 16.66 6.28
CA ASN A 240 -6.50 18.12 6.22
C ASN A 240 -6.78 18.64 4.82
N GLY A 241 -6.27 17.98 3.77
CA GLY A 241 -6.58 18.33 2.38
C GLY A 241 -8.07 18.25 2.06
N LEU A 242 -8.76 17.26 2.65
CA LEU A 242 -10.19 17.05 2.42
C LEU A 242 -11.09 17.88 3.35
N TYR A 243 -10.72 18.04 4.62
CA TYR A 243 -11.62 18.58 5.66
C TYR A 243 -11.16 19.90 6.27
N GLN A 244 -9.88 20.27 6.13
CA GLN A 244 -9.28 21.47 6.74
C GLN A 244 -8.51 22.31 5.72
N SER A 245 -8.94 22.27 4.44
CA SER A 245 -8.28 23.05 3.39
C SER A 245 -8.29 24.55 3.72
N GLU A 246 -7.18 25.22 3.41
CA GLU A 246 -7.00 26.65 3.68
C GLU A 246 -8.08 27.49 2.97
N PRO A 247 -8.53 28.61 3.56
CA PRO A 247 -9.50 29.49 2.91
C PRO A 247 -9.05 29.91 1.50
N GLY A 248 -9.91 29.67 0.50
CA GLY A 248 -9.62 29.98 -0.90
C GLY A 248 -8.84 28.90 -1.66
N LYS A 249 -8.56 27.75 -1.03
CA LYS A 249 -8.08 26.55 -1.71
C LYS A 249 -9.19 25.51 -1.83
N GLU A 250 -9.09 24.71 -2.87
CA GLU A 250 -10.00 23.59 -3.08
C GLU A 250 -9.75 22.53 -2.01
N ALA A 251 -10.81 21.87 -1.55
CA ALA A 251 -10.73 20.77 -0.60
C ALA A 251 -10.87 19.47 -1.39
N GLY A 252 -10.01 18.49 -1.14
CA GLY A 252 -9.99 17.28 -1.93
C GLY A 252 -8.96 16.26 -1.47
N ILE A 253 -9.04 15.08 -2.07
CA ILE A 253 -8.01 14.06 -1.95
C ILE A 253 -7.11 14.16 -3.18
N TRP A 254 -5.85 14.52 -2.97
CA TRP A 254 -4.91 14.80 -4.07
C TRP A 254 -4.11 13.57 -4.48
N GLU A 255 -3.67 13.59 -5.74
CA GLU A 255 -2.69 12.65 -6.31
C GLU A 255 -1.37 12.62 -5.53
N LYS A 256 -0.90 13.80 -5.11
CA LYS A 256 0.37 14.08 -4.43
C LYS A 256 0.23 15.27 -3.50
N TYR A 257 1.03 15.31 -2.43
CA TYR A 257 0.99 16.32 -1.37
C TYR A 257 2.34 17.02 -1.17
N ASP A 258 2.37 18.15 -0.47
CA ASP A 258 3.61 18.87 -0.14
C ASP A 258 4.20 18.40 1.21
N ALA A 259 5.41 17.84 1.19
CA ALA A 259 6.10 17.34 2.39
C ALA A 259 6.33 18.42 3.47
N ARG A 260 6.40 19.70 3.07
CA ARG A 260 6.81 20.80 3.95
C ARG A 260 5.71 21.21 4.95
N SER A 261 4.48 20.76 4.76
CA SER A 261 3.34 21.17 5.57
C SER A 261 2.37 20.01 5.79
N SER A 262 1.78 19.94 6.98
CA SER A 262 0.66 19.04 7.28
C SER A 262 -0.70 19.61 6.87
N SER A 263 -0.76 20.80 6.25
CA SER A 263 -2.01 21.43 5.80
C SER A 263 -2.82 20.62 4.79
N GLY A 264 -2.22 19.57 4.20
CA GLY A 264 -2.84 18.79 3.13
C GLY A 264 -2.86 19.52 1.79
N ALA A 265 -2.00 20.53 1.63
CA ALA A 265 -1.81 21.21 0.35
C ALA A 265 -1.38 20.22 -0.75
N PRO A 266 -1.95 20.34 -1.97
CA PRO A 266 -1.53 19.53 -3.09
C PRO A 266 -0.07 19.81 -3.44
N GLY A 267 0.64 18.76 -3.86
CA GLY A 267 1.95 18.90 -4.48
C GLY A 267 1.87 19.55 -5.86
N ALA A 268 3.02 19.80 -6.47
CA ALA A 268 3.13 20.55 -7.73
C ALA A 268 4.23 20.01 -8.65
N GLY A 269 4.40 20.61 -9.82
CA GLY A 269 5.46 20.23 -10.76
C GLY A 269 5.09 19.02 -11.63
N GLY A 270 5.97 18.73 -12.59
CA GLY A 270 5.72 17.79 -13.68
C GLY A 270 5.04 18.45 -14.88
N GLU A 271 4.45 17.61 -15.73
CA GLU A 271 3.92 18.02 -17.04
C GLU A 271 2.46 18.47 -17.00
N TYR A 272 1.74 18.18 -15.90
CA TYR A 272 0.32 18.50 -15.73
C TYR A 272 0.00 18.96 -14.30
N VAL A 273 -1.16 19.60 -14.16
CA VAL A 273 -1.69 20.07 -12.87
C VAL A 273 -2.05 18.89 -11.97
N VAL A 274 -1.94 19.05 -10.65
CA VAL A 274 -2.33 17.99 -9.69
C VAL A 274 -3.77 17.51 -9.91
N GLN A 275 -4.01 16.20 -9.73
CA GLN A 275 -5.33 15.58 -9.91
C GLN A 275 -6.04 15.29 -8.58
N GLU A 276 -7.38 15.29 -8.59
CA GLU A 276 -8.26 15.04 -7.44
C GLU A 276 -8.88 13.61 -7.45
N GLY A 277 -9.27 13.10 -6.28
CA GLY A 277 -10.00 11.84 -6.08
C GLY A 277 -9.12 10.57 -6.01
N PHE A 278 -7.81 10.73 -5.98
CA PHE A 278 -6.87 9.79 -6.57
C PHE A 278 -6.84 8.37 -5.95
N GLY A 279 -6.92 7.34 -6.80
CA GLY A 279 -7.11 5.94 -6.41
C GLY A 279 -6.06 5.37 -5.44
N TRP A 280 -4.76 5.59 -5.71
CA TRP A 280 -3.72 5.11 -4.78
C TRP A 280 -3.73 5.83 -3.44
N THR A 281 -4.23 7.07 -3.39
CA THR A 281 -4.24 7.87 -2.16
C THR A 281 -5.30 7.30 -1.25
N ASN A 282 -6.48 7.04 -1.81
CA ASN A 282 -7.57 6.34 -1.14
C ASN A 282 -7.11 4.97 -0.65
N GLY A 283 -6.49 4.17 -1.52
CA GLY A 283 -6.04 2.82 -1.18
C GLY A 283 -5.01 2.80 -0.05
N ALA A 284 -3.96 3.63 -0.15
CA ALA A 284 -2.91 3.69 0.86
C ALA A 284 -3.45 4.16 2.21
N VAL A 285 -4.27 5.21 2.25
CA VAL A 285 -4.83 5.72 3.51
C VAL A 285 -5.73 4.69 4.18
N LEU A 286 -6.60 4.01 3.42
CA LEU A 286 -7.48 2.98 3.97
C LEU A 286 -6.68 1.80 4.54
N ASP A 287 -5.65 1.35 3.83
CA ASP A 287 -4.78 0.27 4.31
C ASP A 287 -3.98 0.66 5.57
N LEU A 288 -3.46 1.90 5.62
CA LEU A 288 -2.74 2.41 6.78
C LEU A 288 -3.65 2.52 8.01
N ILE A 289 -4.86 3.07 7.84
CA ILE A 289 -5.86 3.12 8.92
C ILE A 289 -6.17 1.71 9.44
N TRP A 290 -6.37 0.75 8.54
CA TRP A 290 -6.64 -0.64 8.91
C TRP A 290 -5.46 -1.28 9.67
N THR A 291 -4.26 -1.14 9.12
CA THR A 291 -3.01 -1.69 9.67
C THR A 291 -2.74 -1.18 11.08
N PHE A 292 -2.86 0.13 11.33
CA PHE A 292 -2.51 0.70 12.63
C PHE A 292 -3.66 0.67 13.64
N ASN A 293 -4.92 0.67 13.22
CA ASN A 293 -6.06 0.44 14.13
C ASN A 293 -6.08 -0.99 14.67
N SER A 294 -5.77 -1.99 13.84
CA SER A 294 -5.70 -3.40 14.26
C SER A 294 -4.54 -3.65 15.23
N LYS A 295 -3.37 -3.04 15.02
CA LYS A 295 -2.24 -3.10 15.96
C LYS A 295 -2.59 -2.49 17.32
N LEU A 296 -3.23 -1.30 17.36
CA LEU A 296 -3.67 -0.68 18.62
C LEU A 296 -4.65 -1.57 19.41
N LYS A 297 -5.56 -2.28 18.72
CA LYS A 297 -6.47 -3.24 19.36
C LYS A 297 -5.72 -4.46 19.91
N SER A 298 -4.71 -4.96 19.20
CA SER A 298 -3.87 -6.07 19.66
C SER A 298 -3.09 -5.72 20.93
N THR A 299 -2.50 -4.53 20.99
CA THR A 299 -1.80 -4.03 22.20
C THR A 299 -2.76 -3.83 23.37
N ARG A 300 -3.97 -3.28 23.14
CA ARG A 300 -4.99 -3.14 24.20
C ARG A 300 -5.49 -4.49 24.74
N HIS A 301 -5.56 -5.53 23.91
CA HIS A 301 -5.88 -6.88 24.38
C HIS A 301 -4.78 -7.50 25.25
N LEU A 302 -3.52 -7.11 25.05
CA LEU A 302 -2.39 -7.49 25.91
C LEU A 302 -2.39 -6.72 27.25
N GLU A 303 -2.84 -5.46 27.26
CA GLU A 303 -2.96 -4.66 28.49
C GLU A 303 -4.22 -5.02 29.32
N LEU A 304 -5.30 -5.48 28.68
CA LEU A 304 -6.49 -6.01 29.33
C LEU A 304 -6.29 -7.49 29.73
N GLY A 305 -5.24 -7.76 30.51
CA GLY A 305 -5.13 -9.00 31.28
C GLY A 305 -6.14 -8.99 32.42
N LEU A 306 -7.42 -9.25 32.12
CA LEU A 306 -8.45 -9.41 33.14
C LEU A 306 -8.04 -10.58 34.05
N THR A 307 -8.10 -10.37 35.37
CA THR A 307 -7.84 -11.45 36.31
C THR A 307 -8.88 -12.56 36.14
N ARG A 308 -8.56 -13.79 36.55
CA ARG A 308 -9.47 -14.94 36.47
C ARG A 308 -10.82 -14.67 37.15
N GLU A 309 -10.81 -13.81 38.17
CA GLU A 309 -11.99 -13.34 38.90
C GLU A 309 -12.84 -12.36 38.08
N GLN A 310 -12.21 -11.43 37.35
CA GLN A 310 -12.91 -10.52 36.45
C GLN A 310 -13.52 -11.25 35.25
N HIS A 311 -12.84 -12.28 34.72
CA HIS A 311 -13.40 -13.18 33.71
C HIS A 311 -14.62 -13.95 34.24
N ALA A 312 -14.54 -14.48 35.46
CA ALA A 312 -15.68 -15.15 36.09
C ALA A 312 -16.86 -14.19 36.26
N GLY A 313 -16.64 -12.97 36.76
CA GLY A 313 -17.68 -11.96 36.93
C GLY A 313 -18.38 -11.58 35.61
N LEU A 314 -17.64 -11.43 34.52
CA LEU A 314 -18.20 -11.16 33.18
C LEU A 314 -19.03 -12.32 32.64
N VAL A 315 -18.57 -13.56 32.85
CA VAL A 315 -19.33 -14.76 32.43
C VAL A 315 -20.61 -14.91 33.25
N TYR A 316 -20.56 -14.71 34.56
CA TYR A 316 -21.75 -14.81 35.42
C TYR A 316 -22.79 -13.72 35.12
N THR A 317 -22.34 -12.50 34.85
CA THR A 317 -23.25 -11.39 34.48
C THR A 317 -23.86 -11.59 33.10
N ALA A 318 -23.08 -12.02 32.11
CA ALA A 318 -23.58 -12.33 30.77
C ALA A 318 -24.55 -13.53 30.78
N ALA A 319 -24.23 -14.61 31.51
CA ALA A 319 -25.11 -15.77 31.66
C ALA A 319 -26.42 -15.40 32.38
N GLY A 320 -26.35 -14.57 33.42
CA GLY A 320 -27.53 -14.04 34.10
C GLY A 320 -28.41 -13.20 33.19
N PHE A 321 -27.82 -12.31 32.39
CA PHE A 321 -28.55 -11.51 31.40
C PHE A 321 -29.23 -12.39 30.34
N CYS A 322 -28.51 -13.37 29.78
CA CYS A 322 -29.07 -14.31 28.81
C CYS A 322 -30.22 -15.15 29.40
N ALA A 323 -30.11 -15.59 30.66
CA ALA A 323 -31.18 -16.32 31.34
C ALA A 323 -32.43 -15.45 31.55
N ILE A 324 -32.26 -14.17 31.90
CA ILE A 324 -33.37 -13.22 32.02
C ILE A 324 -34.05 -12.99 30.67
N VAL A 325 -33.27 -12.78 29.60
CA VAL A 325 -33.81 -12.61 28.25
C VAL A 325 -34.59 -13.85 27.81
N ALA A 326 -34.05 -15.05 28.05
CA ALA A 326 -34.73 -16.32 27.74
C ALA A 326 -36.03 -16.49 28.54
N LEU A 327 -36.04 -16.12 29.82
CA LEU A 327 -37.24 -16.17 30.65
C LEU A 327 -38.32 -15.21 30.13
N VAL A 328 -37.93 -13.98 29.76
CA VAL A 328 -38.84 -12.96 29.23
C VAL A 328 -39.41 -13.40 27.88
N THR A 329 -38.61 -13.99 26.99
CA THR A 329 -39.09 -14.47 25.69
C THR A 329 -40.01 -15.68 25.84
N LEU A 330 -39.71 -16.61 26.75
CA LEU A 330 -40.60 -17.73 27.09
C LEU A 330 -41.93 -17.25 27.67
N LEU A 331 -41.89 -16.32 28.64
CA LEU A 331 -43.09 -15.76 29.25
C LEU A 331 -43.93 -15.00 28.22
N LYS A 332 -43.32 -14.19 27.35
CA LYS A 332 -44.02 -13.53 26.24
C LYS A 332 -44.62 -14.54 25.25
N GLY A 333 -43.91 -15.63 24.95
CA GLY A 333 -44.42 -16.71 24.09
C GLY A 333 -45.62 -17.42 24.69
N ILE A 334 -45.59 -17.73 25.99
CA ILE A 334 -46.71 -18.34 26.73
C ILE A 334 -47.92 -17.39 26.77
N TRP A 335 -47.67 -16.10 27.01
CA TRP A 335 -48.74 -15.09 27.04
C TRP A 335 -49.41 -14.93 25.67
N LYS A 336 -48.62 -14.86 24.60
CA LYS A 336 -49.14 -14.79 23.22
C LYS A 336 -49.91 -16.06 22.85
N LYS A 337 -49.46 -17.24 23.29
CA LYS A 337 -50.17 -18.51 23.06
C LYS A 337 -51.51 -18.56 23.81
N ARG A 338 -51.59 -18.02 25.05
CA ARG A 338 -52.86 -17.92 25.78
C ARG A 338 -53.85 -16.98 25.08
N GLN A 339 -53.40 -15.82 24.62
CA GLN A 339 -54.24 -14.89 23.85
C GLN A 339 -54.76 -15.51 22.54
N CYS A 340 -53.94 -16.28 21.82
CA CYS A 340 -54.39 -17.01 20.62
C CYS A 340 -55.44 -18.08 20.91
N ILE A 341 -55.37 -18.73 22.08
CA ILE A 341 -56.35 -19.76 22.46
C ILE A 341 -57.68 -19.10 22.83
N GLU A 342 -57.66 -18.05 23.66
CA GLU A 342 -58.86 -17.27 24.01
C GLU A 342 -59.52 -16.66 22.76
N SER A 343 -58.75 -16.13 21.80
CA SER A 343 -59.32 -15.58 20.56
C SER A 343 -59.93 -16.64 19.63
N ASN A 344 -59.46 -17.89 19.67
CA ASN A 344 -60.02 -18.98 18.87
C ASN A 344 -61.32 -19.51 19.49
N ASP A 345 -61.38 -19.61 20.82
CA ASP A 345 -62.60 -20.01 21.53
C ASP A 345 -63.72 -18.97 21.32
N ASP A 346 -63.38 -17.66 21.33
CA ASP A 346 -64.33 -16.58 21.03
C ASP A 346 -64.81 -16.61 19.56
N ALA A 347 -63.93 -16.99 18.62
CA ALA A 347 -64.27 -17.09 17.20
C ALA A 347 -65.16 -18.32 16.89
N GLU A 348 -64.93 -19.47 17.52
CA GLU A 348 -65.79 -20.66 17.41
C GLU A 348 -67.17 -20.42 18.05
N ALA A 349 -67.23 -19.72 19.20
CA ALA A 349 -68.49 -19.32 19.81
C ALA A 349 -69.31 -18.38 18.90
N ALA A 350 -68.67 -17.40 18.26
CA ALA A 350 -69.31 -16.48 17.32
C ALA A 350 -69.81 -17.16 16.04
N GLN A 351 -69.09 -18.17 15.52
CA GLN A 351 -69.54 -18.97 14.38
C GLN A 351 -70.74 -19.87 14.72
N SER A 352 -70.86 -20.36 15.96
CA SER A 352 -72.02 -21.16 16.38
C SER A 352 -73.32 -20.33 16.48
N LEU A 353 -73.22 -19.05 16.89
CA LEU A 353 -74.35 -18.11 16.99
C LEU A 353 -74.86 -17.65 15.62
N LEU A 354 -73.97 -17.47 14.63
CA LEU A 354 -74.32 -17.10 13.26
C LEU A 354 -74.90 -18.27 12.43
N ALA A 355 -74.68 -19.52 12.86
CA ALA A 355 -75.27 -20.70 12.22
C ALA A 355 -76.74 -20.94 12.66
N THR A 356 -77.16 -20.38 13.79
CA THR A 356 -78.54 -20.48 14.29
C THR A 356 -79.47 -19.38 13.80
N GLU A 357 -78.96 -18.32 13.18
CA GLU A 357 -79.77 -17.20 12.65
C GLU A 357 -80.08 -17.31 11.13
N ASN A 358 -79.60 -18.36 10.44
CA ASN A 358 -79.78 -18.55 8.98
C ASN A 358 -80.86 -19.58 8.57
N GLU A 359 -81.81 -19.92 9.44
CA GLU A 359 -82.95 -20.81 9.10
C GLU A 359 -84.32 -20.11 9.06
N GLU A 360 -84.41 -18.79 9.24
CA GLU A 360 -85.65 -18.03 9.03
C GLU A 360 -85.40 -16.89 8.03
N GLU A 361 -86.25 -16.82 7.00
CA GLU A 361 -86.31 -15.80 5.92
C GLU A 361 -85.63 -16.16 4.58
N ASP A 362 -86.20 -17.13 3.86
CA ASP A 362 -86.20 -17.17 2.39
C ASP A 362 -87.63 -17.53 1.93
N ASP A 363 -88.55 -16.57 2.04
CA ASP A 363 -89.91 -16.63 1.45
C ASP A 363 -90.41 -15.20 1.18
N LEU A 364 -90.15 -14.69 -0.04
CA LEU A 364 -91.04 -13.89 -0.92
C LEU A 364 -90.30 -13.09 -2.00
#